data_AF-A0AAX2RZC7-F1
#
_entry.id   AF-A0AAX2RZC7-F1
#
_cell.length_a   1.000
_cell.length_b   1.000
_cell.length_c   1.000
_cell.angle_alpha   90.00
_cell.angle_beta   90.00
_cell.angle_gamma   90.00
#
_symmetry.space_group_name_H-M   'P 1'
#
loop_
_entity.id
_entity.type
_entity.pdbx_description
1 polymer ?
#
loop_
_entity_poly.entity_id
_entity_poly.type
_entity_poly.pdbx_seq_one_letter_code
_entity_poly.pdbx_strand_id
1 'polypeptide(L)'
;MAQGANVSVSITYGEQKNVQTTDIQGNTAANSAINAGGKVTVAATGAGKESDIHIVGSDVSGQQGTLLQAEDEINLRAAKQTHQERSQNKSAGFNAGVAVSYGSNGLAFGFTAGGNYGKGYGNGDETTWRNSHIGDKHSQTHIMSGGDTAIKGAQVRGKGVQVQAQNLNIESLQDTMTYKGKQMNVKGQVTVGYGFSASA
;
A
#
# COMPACT_ATOMS: atom_id res chain seq x y z
N MET A 1 11.24 -53.80 16.81
CA MET A 1 12.51 -53.03 16.85
C MET A 1 12.18 -51.63 17.31
N ALA A 2 12.61 -51.24 18.52
CA ALA A 2 12.30 -49.93 19.09
C ALA A 2 13.18 -48.86 18.41
N GLN A 3 12.55 -47.85 17.81
CA GLN A 3 13.24 -46.64 17.35
C GLN A 3 13.72 -45.89 18.59
N GLY A 4 15.03 -45.88 18.84
CA GLY A 4 15.61 -45.13 19.94
C GLY A 4 15.31 -43.64 19.79
N ALA A 5 14.61 -43.06 20.76
CA ALA A 5 14.41 -41.62 20.84
C ALA A 5 15.73 -40.96 21.26
N ASN A 6 16.31 -40.14 20.38
CA ASN A 6 17.44 -39.30 20.73
C ASN A 6 16.92 -38.07 21.49
N VAL A 7 17.35 -37.89 22.73
CA VAL A 7 16.98 -36.75 23.58
C VAL A 7 18.21 -35.88 23.78
N SER A 8 18.09 -34.58 23.54
CA SER A 8 19.18 -33.62 23.73
C SER A 8 18.70 -32.41 24.51
N VAL A 9 19.49 -31.98 25.50
CA VAL A 9 19.27 -30.78 26.31
C VAL A 9 20.50 -29.90 26.16
N SER A 10 20.30 -28.61 25.89
CA SER A 10 21.40 -27.65 25.83
C SER A 10 21.07 -26.38 26.60
N ILE A 11 22.10 -25.80 27.22
CA ILE A 11 22.04 -24.50 27.87
C ILE A 11 23.05 -23.63 27.12
N THR A 12 22.56 -22.56 26.48
CA THR A 12 23.40 -21.65 25.70
C THR A 12 23.20 -20.21 26.17
N TYR A 13 24.27 -19.44 26.12
CA TYR A 13 24.28 -17.99 26.27
C TYR A 13 24.65 -17.38 24.93
N GLY A 14 23.96 -16.32 24.53
CA GLY A 14 24.20 -15.69 23.25
C GLY A 14 23.60 -14.30 23.15
N GLU A 15 24.17 -13.50 22.27
CA GLU A 15 23.65 -12.18 21.94
C GLU A 15 23.06 -12.19 20.53
N GLN A 16 21.97 -11.44 20.37
CA GLN A 16 21.31 -11.28 19.08
C GLN A 16 21.04 -9.81 18.81
N LYS A 17 21.48 -9.36 17.63
CA LYS A 17 21.22 -8.02 17.11
C LYS A 17 20.31 -8.11 15.90
N ASN A 18 19.16 -7.44 15.98
CA ASN A 18 18.24 -7.28 14.87
C ASN A 18 18.08 -5.78 14.58
N VAL A 19 18.22 -5.41 13.31
CA VAL A 19 18.01 -4.04 12.82
C VAL A 19 17.02 -4.10 11.68
N GLN A 20 15.99 -3.27 11.76
CA GLN A 20 15.03 -3.06 10.69
C GLN A 20 14.93 -1.56 10.41
N THR A 21 14.96 -1.20 9.14
CA THR A 21 14.81 0.19 8.67
C THR A 21 13.74 0.19 7.61
N THR A 22 12.76 1.09 7.76
CA THR A 22 11.69 1.30 6.80
C THR A 22 11.66 2.77 6.44
N ASP A 23 11.85 3.06 5.15
CA ASP A 23 11.72 4.38 4.57
C ASP A 23 10.42 4.44 3.76
N ILE A 24 9.60 5.45 4.04
CA ILE A 24 8.33 5.68 3.36
C ILE A 24 8.39 7.02 2.65
N GLN A 25 8.08 7.02 1.36
CA GLN A 25 7.98 8.21 0.52
C GLN A 25 6.67 8.18 -0.26
N GLY A 26 6.12 9.34 -0.60
CA GLY A 26 4.88 9.38 -1.35
C GLY A 26 4.25 10.76 -1.38
N ASN A 27 3.14 10.85 -2.10
CA ASN A 27 2.30 12.04 -2.14
C ASN A 27 0.84 11.65 -1.92
N THR A 28 0.17 12.43 -1.06
CA THR A 28 -1.25 12.31 -0.77
C THR A 28 -1.97 13.50 -1.37
N ALA A 29 -2.99 13.24 -2.16
CA ALA A 29 -3.79 14.29 -2.77
C ALA A 29 -4.61 15.01 -1.70
N ALA A 30 -4.41 16.31 -1.58
CA ALA A 30 -5.27 17.18 -0.79
C ALA A 30 -6.55 17.48 -1.58
N ASN A 31 -7.70 17.48 -0.92
CA ASN A 31 -8.98 17.73 -1.55
C ASN A 31 -9.51 19.11 -1.26
N SER A 32 -10.26 19.64 -2.22
CA SER A 32 -11.14 20.78 -2.00
C SER A 32 -12.59 20.34 -2.04
N ALA A 33 -13.46 21.09 -1.38
CA ALA A 33 -14.88 20.77 -1.34
C ALA A 33 -15.77 22.03 -1.44
N ILE A 34 -16.81 21.94 -2.26
CA ILE A 34 -17.93 22.89 -2.29
C ILE A 34 -19.18 22.11 -1.86
N ASN A 35 -19.61 22.31 -0.62
CA ASN A 35 -20.77 21.62 -0.05
C ASN A 35 -21.81 22.64 0.39
N ALA A 36 -23.03 22.55 -0.15
CA ALA A 36 -24.13 23.41 0.26
C ALA A 36 -25.38 22.59 0.62
N GLY A 37 -26.09 23.01 1.67
CA GLY A 37 -27.43 22.50 1.98
C GLY A 37 -28.48 22.90 0.94
N GLY A 38 -28.18 23.92 0.13
CA GLY A 38 -28.99 24.35 -1.00
C GLY A 38 -28.49 23.81 -2.34
N LYS A 39 -28.67 24.61 -3.40
CA LYS A 39 -28.14 24.32 -4.74
C LYS A 39 -26.70 24.81 -4.88
N VAL A 40 -25.85 24.02 -5.50
CA VAL A 40 -24.52 24.46 -5.98
C VAL A 40 -24.58 24.72 -7.48
N THR A 41 -24.06 25.86 -7.92
CA THR A 41 -23.85 26.17 -9.34
C THR A 41 -22.40 26.62 -9.52
N VAL A 42 -21.67 25.93 -10.38
CA VAL A 42 -20.33 26.33 -10.83
C VAL A 42 -20.44 26.64 -12.31
N ALA A 43 -20.11 27.88 -12.68
CA ALA A 43 -20.23 28.37 -14.05
C ALA A 43 -18.89 28.94 -14.52
N ALA A 44 -18.44 28.51 -15.69
CA ALA A 44 -17.33 29.12 -16.43
C ALA A 44 -17.91 29.70 -17.74
N THR A 45 -17.95 31.03 -17.84
CA THR A 45 -18.57 31.76 -18.96
C THR A 45 -17.79 33.02 -19.29
N GLY A 46 -17.92 33.52 -20.53
CA GLY A 46 -17.38 34.81 -20.96
C GLY A 46 -16.01 34.73 -21.64
N ALA A 47 -15.38 33.56 -21.67
CA ALA A 47 -14.09 33.33 -22.33
C ALA A 47 -14.19 32.39 -23.55
N GLY A 48 -15.41 31.98 -23.96
CA GLY A 48 -15.61 31.10 -25.10
C GLY A 48 -14.89 29.76 -24.91
N LYS A 49 -13.88 29.49 -25.73
CA LYS A 49 -13.08 28.25 -25.70
C LYS A 49 -12.14 28.12 -24.50
N GLU A 50 -12.03 29.14 -23.66
CA GLU A 50 -11.22 29.09 -22.43
C GLU A 50 -12.12 29.02 -21.17
N SER A 51 -13.43 28.88 -21.37
CA SER A 51 -14.42 28.80 -20.30
C SER A 51 -14.57 27.36 -19.81
N ASP A 52 -13.51 26.81 -19.23
CA ASP A 52 -13.47 25.42 -18.78
C ASP A 52 -13.74 25.26 -17.27
N ILE A 53 -14.30 24.11 -16.90
CA ILE A 53 -14.37 23.66 -15.50
C ILE A 53 -13.45 22.45 -15.32
N HIS A 54 -12.44 22.57 -14.45
CA HIS A 54 -11.63 21.45 -13.99
C HIS A 54 -11.89 21.14 -12.52
N ILE A 55 -12.32 19.92 -12.22
CA ILE A 55 -12.48 19.40 -10.85
C ILE A 55 -11.58 18.18 -10.70
N VAL A 56 -10.52 18.31 -9.90
CA VAL A 56 -9.47 17.29 -9.74
C VAL A 56 -9.39 16.85 -8.28
N GLY A 57 -9.60 15.56 -8.03
CA GLY A 57 -9.62 14.98 -6.69
C GLY A 57 -10.41 15.81 -5.67
N SER A 58 -11.55 16.35 -6.08
CA SER A 58 -12.33 17.32 -5.29
C SER A 58 -13.82 16.98 -5.30
N ASP A 59 -14.55 17.52 -4.32
CA ASP A 59 -15.95 17.18 -4.10
C ASP A 59 -16.85 18.42 -4.30
N VAL A 60 -17.93 18.29 -5.05
CA VAL A 60 -18.90 19.37 -5.30
C VAL A 60 -20.30 18.82 -5.11
N SER A 61 -21.01 19.28 -4.08
CA SER A 61 -22.33 18.75 -3.72
C SER A 61 -23.29 19.84 -3.24
N GLY A 62 -24.44 19.93 -3.91
CA GLY A 62 -25.61 20.65 -3.43
C GLY A 62 -26.75 19.69 -3.07
N GLN A 63 -27.20 19.72 -1.82
CA GLN A 63 -28.28 18.86 -1.32
C GLN A 63 -29.65 19.14 -1.98
N GLN A 64 -29.84 20.32 -2.56
CA GLN A 64 -31.03 20.65 -3.37
C GLN A 64 -30.76 20.67 -4.88
N GLY A 65 -29.54 20.39 -5.31
CA GLY A 65 -29.15 20.23 -6.70
C GLY A 65 -27.73 20.70 -6.99
N THR A 66 -27.11 20.14 -8.01
CA THR A 66 -25.77 20.51 -8.47
C THR A 66 -25.82 20.81 -9.97
N LEU A 67 -25.30 21.97 -10.37
CA LEU A 67 -25.15 22.38 -11.77
C LEU A 67 -23.69 22.75 -12.04
N LEU A 68 -23.07 22.07 -13.01
CA LEU A 68 -21.80 22.48 -13.61
C LEU A 68 -22.09 22.97 -15.03
N GLN A 69 -21.67 24.19 -15.35
CA GLN A 69 -21.92 24.81 -16.65
C GLN A 69 -20.66 25.48 -17.21
N ALA A 70 -20.20 25.05 -18.37
CA ALA A 70 -19.03 25.59 -19.06
C ALA A 70 -19.39 25.92 -20.51
N GLU A 71 -18.87 27.03 -21.05
CA GLU A 71 -19.05 27.32 -22.50
C GLU A 71 -18.18 26.41 -23.38
N ASP A 72 -17.11 25.84 -22.84
CA ASP A 72 -16.30 24.83 -23.55
C ASP A 72 -16.26 23.51 -22.78
N GLU A 73 -15.18 23.17 -22.06
CA GLU A 73 -15.02 21.82 -21.50
C GLU A 73 -15.40 21.68 -20.02
N ILE A 74 -15.86 20.48 -19.65
CA ILE A 74 -15.95 20.05 -18.24
C ILE A 74 -15.10 18.80 -18.01
N ASN A 75 -14.11 18.93 -17.15
CA ASN A 75 -13.09 17.92 -16.86
C ASN A 75 -13.16 17.49 -15.39
N LEU A 76 -13.76 16.35 -15.12
CA LEU A 76 -13.84 15.72 -13.80
C LEU A 76 -12.77 14.62 -13.71
N ARG A 77 -11.71 14.84 -12.93
CA ARG A 77 -10.56 13.94 -12.87
C ARG A 77 -10.24 13.48 -11.46
N ALA A 78 -9.68 12.28 -11.30
CA ALA A 78 -9.04 11.90 -10.04
C ALA A 78 -7.71 12.63 -9.84
N ALA A 79 -7.30 12.81 -8.59
CA ALA A 79 -5.94 13.19 -8.24
C ALA A 79 -5.09 11.95 -7.95
N LYS A 80 -3.90 11.86 -8.55
CA LYS A 80 -2.97 10.74 -8.37
C LYS A 80 -2.33 10.78 -6.99
N GLN A 81 -2.27 9.63 -6.33
CA GLN A 81 -1.55 9.40 -5.09
C GLN A 81 -0.47 8.34 -5.31
N THR A 82 0.63 8.46 -4.58
CA THR A 82 1.74 7.50 -4.64
C THR A 82 2.21 7.16 -3.24
N HIS A 83 2.53 5.89 -3.03
CA HIS A 83 3.08 5.40 -1.77
C HIS A 83 4.20 4.40 -2.09
N GLN A 84 5.39 4.69 -1.60
CA GLN A 84 6.58 3.87 -1.78
C GLN A 84 7.14 3.49 -0.42
N GLU A 85 7.27 2.20 -0.18
CA GLU A 85 7.89 1.65 1.02
C GLU A 85 9.17 0.94 0.63
N ARG A 86 10.25 1.20 1.37
CA ARG A 86 11.52 0.51 1.26
C ARG A 86 11.93 0.02 2.63
N SER A 87 11.90 -1.28 2.83
CA SER A 87 12.26 -1.94 4.07
C SER A 87 13.51 -2.78 3.88
N GLN A 88 14.42 -2.72 4.85
CA GLN A 88 15.57 -3.60 4.94
C GLN A 88 15.66 -4.14 6.36
N ASN A 89 15.97 -5.43 6.49
CA ASN A 89 16.25 -6.05 7.78
C ASN A 89 17.60 -6.75 7.75
N LYS A 90 18.27 -6.73 8.90
CA LYS A 90 19.52 -7.45 9.16
C LYS A 90 19.45 -8.04 10.55
N SER A 91 19.79 -9.31 10.70
CA SER A 91 19.96 -9.98 11.98
C SER A 91 21.30 -10.68 12.02
N ALA A 92 21.95 -10.63 13.17
CA ALA A 92 23.15 -11.40 13.45
C ALA A 92 23.11 -11.83 14.90
N GLY A 93 23.47 -13.07 15.18
CA GLY A 93 23.52 -13.60 16.53
C GLY A 93 24.59 -14.66 16.66
N PHE A 94 25.11 -14.80 17.87
CA PHE A 94 25.98 -15.90 18.25
C PHE A 94 25.48 -16.50 19.55
N ASN A 95 25.72 -17.79 19.75
CA ASN A 95 25.51 -18.45 21.02
C ASN A 95 26.65 -19.42 21.30
N ALA A 96 26.93 -19.63 22.58
CA ALA A 96 27.86 -20.63 23.07
C ALA A 96 27.30 -21.26 24.34
N GLY A 97 27.55 -22.54 24.55
CA GLY A 97 26.98 -23.24 25.70
C GLY A 97 27.46 -24.66 25.86
N VAL A 98 26.69 -25.40 26.64
CA VAL A 98 26.92 -26.82 26.90
C VAL A 98 25.69 -27.61 26.48
N ALA A 99 25.92 -28.79 25.92
CA ALA A 99 24.86 -29.70 25.55
C ALA A 99 25.15 -31.10 26.08
N VAL A 100 24.06 -31.78 26.43
CA VAL A 100 24.03 -33.19 26.79
C VAL A 100 23.04 -33.87 25.86
N SER A 101 23.45 -34.96 25.21
CA SER A 101 22.55 -35.79 24.42
C SER A 101 22.66 -37.26 24.80
N TYR A 102 21.54 -37.96 24.69
CA TYR A 102 21.44 -39.39 24.93
C TYR A 102 20.78 -40.04 23.72
N GLY A 103 21.48 -41.00 23.12
CA GLY A 103 21.05 -41.64 21.89
C GLY A 103 21.64 -43.02 21.70
N SER A 104 21.48 -43.57 20.49
CA SER A 104 21.90 -44.94 20.12
C SER A 104 23.39 -45.23 20.34
N ASN A 105 24.23 -44.17 20.40
CA ASN A 105 25.67 -44.27 20.60
C ASN A 105 26.10 -43.94 22.05
N GLY A 106 25.16 -43.92 23.00
CA GLY A 106 25.41 -43.63 24.41
C GLY A 106 25.22 -42.16 24.78
N LEU A 107 25.75 -41.80 25.94
CA LEU A 107 25.65 -40.45 26.50
C LEU A 107 26.79 -39.56 25.96
N ALA A 108 26.44 -38.39 25.46
CA ALA A 108 27.34 -37.41 24.90
C ALA A 108 27.25 -36.08 25.66
N PHE A 109 28.41 -35.48 25.93
CA PHE A 109 28.54 -34.14 26.51
C PHE A 109 29.47 -33.31 25.63
N GLY A 110 29.12 -32.06 25.38
CA GLY A 110 29.96 -31.17 24.57
C GLY A 110 29.68 -29.70 24.76
N PHE A 111 30.62 -28.89 24.29
CA PHE A 111 30.45 -27.44 24.14
C PHE A 111 29.80 -27.16 22.80
N THR A 112 28.81 -26.29 22.79
CA THR A 112 28.15 -25.82 21.57
C THR A 112 28.58 -24.41 21.25
N ALA A 113 28.74 -24.12 19.98
CA ALA A 113 28.87 -22.78 19.46
C ALA A 113 28.04 -22.66 18.18
N GLY A 114 27.27 -21.59 18.06
CA GLY A 114 26.40 -21.36 16.93
C GLY A 114 26.35 -19.91 16.53
N GLY A 115 25.99 -19.67 15.28
CA GLY A 115 25.82 -18.34 14.73
C GLY A 115 24.67 -18.30 13.74
N ASN A 116 24.03 -17.15 13.65
CA ASN A 116 23.03 -16.89 12.62
C ASN A 116 23.25 -15.51 11.99
N TYR A 117 22.97 -15.43 10.71
CA TYR A 117 22.97 -14.20 9.94
C TYR A 117 21.74 -14.18 9.02
N GLY A 118 20.93 -13.14 9.16
CA GLY A 118 19.79 -12.87 8.30
C GLY A 118 19.94 -11.51 7.63
N LYS A 119 19.55 -11.42 6.37
CA LYS A 119 19.38 -10.16 5.67
C LYS A 119 18.25 -10.28 4.67
N GLY A 120 17.44 -9.25 4.58
CA GLY A 120 16.38 -9.16 3.60
C GLY A 120 16.00 -7.72 3.30
N TYR A 121 15.13 -7.60 2.31
CA TYR A 121 14.48 -6.34 1.98
C TYR A 121 13.06 -6.62 1.47
N GLY A 122 12.21 -5.60 1.58
CA GLY A 122 10.86 -5.58 1.04
C GLY A 122 10.56 -4.19 0.51
N ASN A 123 10.14 -4.10 -0.74
CA ASN A 123 9.84 -2.85 -1.41
C ASN A 123 8.40 -2.90 -1.93
N GLY A 124 7.59 -1.91 -1.54
CA GLY A 124 6.24 -1.70 -2.04
C GLY A 124 6.19 -0.43 -2.89
N ASP A 125 5.54 -0.50 -4.04
CA ASP A 125 5.20 0.65 -4.88
C ASP A 125 3.71 0.64 -5.17
N GLU A 126 3.01 1.69 -4.77
CA GLU A 126 1.57 1.84 -4.90
C GLU A 126 1.22 3.16 -5.61
N THR A 127 0.25 3.08 -6.52
CA THR A 127 -0.43 4.23 -7.10
C THR A 127 -1.91 4.07 -6.85
N THR A 128 -2.50 5.02 -6.14
CA THR A 128 -3.94 5.11 -5.90
C THR A 128 -4.51 6.39 -6.47
N TRP A 129 -5.82 6.45 -6.64
CA TRP A 129 -6.50 7.62 -7.20
C TRP A 129 -7.56 8.16 -6.25
N ARG A 130 -7.42 9.44 -5.89
CA ARG A 130 -8.50 10.16 -5.21
C ARG A 130 -9.52 10.61 -6.22
N ASN A 131 -10.66 9.94 -6.26
CA ASN A 131 -11.73 10.33 -7.17
C ASN A 131 -12.29 11.71 -6.84
N SER A 132 -12.77 12.41 -7.89
CA SER A 132 -13.67 13.55 -7.70
C SER A 132 -15.10 13.08 -7.50
N HIS A 133 -15.88 13.75 -6.66
CA HIS A 133 -17.29 13.42 -6.40
C HIS A 133 -18.20 14.60 -6.72
N ILE A 134 -19.10 14.42 -7.68
CA ILE A 134 -20.03 15.47 -8.10
C ILE A 134 -21.46 15.07 -7.81
N GLY A 135 -22.20 15.96 -7.14
CA GLY A 135 -23.61 15.81 -6.85
C GLY A 135 -23.93 15.09 -5.54
N ASP A 136 -25.22 15.13 -5.19
CA ASP A 136 -25.77 14.42 -4.04
C ASP A 136 -26.76 13.33 -4.51
N LYS A 137 -26.76 12.17 -3.85
CA LYS A 137 -27.63 11.04 -4.21
C LYS A 137 -29.14 11.36 -4.16
N HIS A 138 -29.54 12.41 -3.44
CA HIS A 138 -30.94 12.77 -3.19
C HIS A 138 -31.40 13.95 -4.04
N SER A 139 -30.50 14.59 -4.79
CA SER A 139 -30.79 15.79 -5.60
C SER A 139 -30.45 15.56 -7.09
N GLN A 140 -30.83 16.50 -7.95
CA GLN A 140 -30.49 16.43 -9.38
C GLN A 140 -29.08 16.95 -9.63
N THR A 141 -28.36 16.29 -10.54
CA THR A 141 -27.03 16.71 -10.99
C THR A 141 -27.05 16.95 -12.50
N HIS A 142 -26.73 18.17 -12.90
CA HIS A 142 -26.67 18.59 -14.30
C HIS A 142 -25.24 19.02 -14.64
N ILE A 143 -24.73 18.48 -15.75
CA ILE A 143 -23.41 18.83 -16.31
C ILE A 143 -23.67 19.32 -17.74
N MET A 144 -23.33 20.58 -18.01
CA MET A 144 -23.60 21.23 -19.29
C MET A 144 -22.31 21.85 -19.83
N SER A 145 -21.71 21.21 -20.83
CA SER A 145 -20.54 21.71 -21.54
C SER A 145 -20.96 22.14 -22.96
N GLY A 146 -20.49 23.30 -23.40
CA GLY A 146 -20.62 23.70 -24.81
C GLY A 146 -19.69 22.88 -25.73
N GLY A 147 -18.59 22.36 -25.17
CA GLY A 147 -17.62 21.43 -25.73
C GLY A 147 -17.73 20.03 -25.13
N ASP A 148 -16.58 19.42 -24.86
CA ASP A 148 -16.48 18.04 -24.39
C ASP A 148 -16.60 17.93 -22.85
N THR A 149 -17.13 16.80 -22.39
CA THR A 149 -17.12 16.43 -20.97
C THR A 149 -16.31 15.15 -20.77
N ALA A 150 -15.35 15.19 -19.85
CA ALA A 150 -14.53 14.05 -19.45
C ALA A 150 -14.73 13.70 -17.96
N ILE A 151 -15.04 12.43 -17.68
CA ILE A 151 -15.19 11.86 -16.34
C ILE A 151 -14.13 10.76 -16.17
N LYS A 152 -12.96 11.12 -15.65
CA LYS A 152 -11.78 10.23 -15.56
C LYS A 152 -11.40 9.96 -14.11
N GLY A 153 -11.81 8.81 -13.58
CA GLY A 153 -11.66 8.53 -12.14
C GLY A 153 -12.51 9.49 -11.29
N ALA A 154 -13.70 9.85 -11.77
CA ALA A 154 -14.65 10.68 -11.04
C ALA A 154 -15.98 9.96 -10.90
N GLN A 155 -16.73 10.29 -9.85
CA GLN A 155 -18.04 9.73 -9.58
C GLN A 155 -19.07 10.85 -9.61
N VAL A 156 -20.00 10.76 -10.56
CA VAL A 156 -21.15 11.66 -10.64
C VAL A 156 -22.36 10.95 -10.06
N ARG A 157 -23.06 11.59 -9.13
CA ARG A 157 -24.16 11.01 -8.36
C ARG A 157 -25.36 11.94 -8.37
N GLY A 158 -26.56 11.39 -8.28
CA GLY A 158 -27.81 12.13 -8.35
C GLY A 158 -29.02 11.22 -8.20
N LYS A 159 -30.15 11.77 -7.76
CA LYS A 159 -31.49 11.18 -7.99
C LYS A 159 -31.78 11.10 -9.50
N GLY A 160 -31.21 12.04 -10.25
CA GLY A 160 -31.07 12.01 -11.70
C GLY A 160 -29.75 12.69 -12.07
N VAL A 161 -29.10 12.17 -13.10
CA VAL A 161 -27.89 12.75 -13.68
C VAL A 161 -28.17 13.06 -15.13
N GLN A 162 -27.99 14.32 -15.53
CA GLN A 162 -28.12 14.78 -16.91
C GLN A 162 -26.79 15.36 -17.37
N VAL A 163 -26.33 14.93 -18.53
CA VAL A 163 -25.11 15.43 -19.15
C VAL A 163 -25.46 15.91 -20.56
N GLN A 164 -25.14 17.17 -20.84
CA GLN A 164 -25.22 17.77 -22.16
C GLN A 164 -23.80 18.18 -22.55
N ALA A 165 -23.25 17.56 -23.58
CA ALA A 165 -21.89 17.76 -24.08
C ALA A 165 -21.84 17.44 -25.58
N GLN A 166 -20.84 17.95 -26.30
CA GLN A 166 -20.56 17.50 -27.67
C GLN A 166 -20.09 16.04 -27.67
N ASN A 167 -19.07 15.73 -26.86
CA ASN A 167 -18.64 14.36 -26.59
C ASN A 167 -18.59 14.09 -25.07
N LEU A 168 -18.91 12.85 -24.69
CA LEU A 168 -18.81 12.37 -23.32
C LEU A 168 -17.80 11.23 -23.25
N ASN A 169 -16.70 11.45 -22.53
CA ASN A 169 -15.69 10.43 -22.25
C ASN A 169 -15.74 10.00 -20.78
N ILE A 170 -15.83 8.70 -20.53
CA ILE A 170 -15.85 8.14 -19.17
C ILE A 170 -14.75 7.09 -19.06
N GLU A 171 -13.83 7.29 -18.11
CA GLU A 171 -12.68 6.43 -17.91
C GLU A 171 -12.53 6.06 -16.43
N SER A 172 -12.42 4.76 -16.15
CA SER A 172 -12.12 4.25 -14.82
C SER A 172 -10.61 4.14 -14.64
N LEU A 173 -10.08 4.78 -13.60
CA LEU A 173 -8.69 4.63 -13.21
C LEU A 173 -8.58 3.49 -12.19
N GLN A 174 -7.56 2.65 -12.34
CA GLN A 174 -7.32 1.52 -11.46
C GLN A 174 -6.15 1.84 -10.52
N ASP A 175 -6.31 1.45 -9.27
CA ASP A 175 -5.21 1.45 -8.31
C ASP A 175 -4.24 0.30 -8.64
N THR A 176 -2.96 0.49 -8.36
CA THR A 176 -1.91 -0.51 -8.61
C THR A 176 -1.02 -0.62 -7.39
N MET A 177 -0.61 -1.84 -7.05
CA MET A 177 0.36 -2.12 -6.01
C MET A 177 1.30 -3.21 -6.48
N THR A 178 2.61 -2.96 -6.41
CA THR A 178 3.66 -3.93 -6.71
C THR A 178 4.49 -4.14 -5.46
N TYR A 179 4.73 -5.40 -5.11
CA TYR A 179 5.59 -5.76 -3.99
C TYR A 179 6.74 -6.65 -4.46
N LYS A 180 7.96 -6.33 -4.01
CA LYS A 180 9.16 -7.12 -4.27
C LYS A 180 9.95 -7.26 -2.98
N GLY A 181 10.18 -8.50 -2.56
CA GLY A 181 10.98 -8.77 -1.38
C GLY A 181 11.85 -10.00 -1.55
N LYS A 182 12.94 -10.04 -0.79
CA LYS A 182 13.81 -11.22 -0.69
C LYS A 182 14.35 -11.32 0.72
N GLN A 183 14.32 -12.52 1.27
CA GLN A 183 14.87 -12.84 2.59
C GLN A 183 15.95 -13.91 2.44
N MET A 184 17.08 -13.72 3.10
CA MET A 184 18.13 -14.72 3.25
C MET A 184 18.37 -14.91 4.75
N ASN A 185 18.38 -16.17 5.19
CA ASN A 185 18.74 -16.52 6.56
C ASN A 185 19.72 -17.70 6.50
N VAL A 186 20.82 -17.58 7.21
CA VAL A 186 21.83 -18.62 7.37
C VAL A 186 22.02 -18.83 8.86
N LYS A 187 22.04 -20.08 9.29
CA LYS A 187 22.35 -20.49 10.66
C LYS A 187 23.29 -21.68 10.61
N GLY A 188 24.08 -21.84 11.66
CA GLY A 188 24.95 -23.01 11.81
C GLY A 188 25.29 -23.21 13.27
N GLN A 189 25.41 -24.46 13.68
CA GLN A 189 25.76 -24.82 15.05
C GLN A 189 26.69 -26.04 15.06
N VAL A 190 27.73 -25.95 15.87
CA VAL A 190 28.73 -27.01 16.03
C VAL A 190 28.77 -27.41 17.49
N THR A 191 28.77 -28.73 17.75
CA THR A 191 28.94 -29.30 19.09
C THR A 191 30.20 -30.15 19.13
N VAL A 192 31.16 -29.75 19.97
CA VAL A 192 32.44 -30.47 20.13
C VAL A 192 32.50 -31.10 21.52
N GLY A 193 32.71 -32.41 21.57
CA GLY A 193 32.74 -33.20 22.80
C GLY A 193 32.76 -34.70 22.52
N TYR A 194 32.58 -35.53 23.55
CA TYR A 194 32.48 -36.98 23.39
C TYR A 194 31.19 -37.30 22.61
N GLY A 195 31.32 -37.60 21.31
CA GLY A 195 30.19 -37.77 20.37
C GLY A 195 29.88 -36.52 19.53
N PHE A 196 30.87 -35.98 18.80
CA PHE A 196 30.74 -34.81 17.91
C PHE A 196 29.48 -34.82 17.02
N SER A 197 28.80 -33.68 16.93
CA SER A 197 27.69 -33.45 15.98
C SER A 197 27.69 -32.01 15.46
N ALA A 198 27.34 -31.84 14.18
CA ALA A 198 27.26 -30.54 13.50
C ALA A 198 25.96 -30.45 12.69
N SER A 199 25.37 -29.25 12.64
CA SER A 199 24.18 -28.97 11.83
C SER A 199 24.24 -27.57 11.20
N ALA A 200 23.63 -27.43 10.03
CA ALA A 200 23.48 -26.19 9.27
C ALA A 200 22.03 -26.05 8.80
#